data_AF-A0A835M1Q8-F1
#
_entry.id   AF-A0A835M1Q8-F1
#
_cell.length_a   1.000
_cell.length_b   1.000
_cell.length_c   1.000
_cell.angle_alpha   90.00
_cell.angle_beta   90.00
_cell.angle_gamma   90.00
#
_symmetry.space_group_name_H-M   'P 1'
#
loop_
_entity.id
_entity.type
_entity.pdbx_description
1 polymer ?
#
loop_
_entity_poly.entity_id
_entity_poly.type
_entity_poly.pdbx_seq_one_letter_code
_entity_poly.pdbx_strand_id
1 'polypeptide(L)'
;MDTLSTSVSSLNIHSSTPREFNLFKPPNPNHVLPPHSHLYNNKSNTFFNRPTSFFPNKAPVFTSPFNYTTPISSLKAALPIVNRKASSGYAAALLDIARCDNTLDIVDKDVRRLSRLLHNADIRAIMVNPLINANVKRRVVKELVERGKFQRHLVVVLKMLVGKNKVEMVTEVLEDFQRIYDELNGTRVVLVSSAKNMEEDKLFGIAKKVQRMSGAMKVKAHEDEGNRENVFPARPLNWLRN
;
A
#
# COMPACT_ATOMS: atom_id res chain seq x y z
N MET A 1 54.67 -18.14 -60.28
CA MET A 1 53.34 -18.40 -59.68
C MET A 1 53.22 -17.48 -58.50
N ASP A 2 52.24 -16.60 -58.60
CA ASP A 2 52.15 -15.35 -57.85
C ASP A 2 51.32 -15.52 -56.59
N THR A 3 51.67 -14.80 -55.53
CA THR A 3 50.83 -14.64 -54.34
C THR A 3 50.18 -13.27 -54.38
N LEU A 4 48.86 -13.22 -54.58
CA LEU A 4 48.12 -11.95 -54.57
C LEU A 4 47.71 -11.53 -53.16
N SER A 5 47.94 -10.24 -52.90
CA SER A 5 47.68 -9.52 -51.67
C SER A 5 46.26 -8.92 -51.65
N THR A 6 45.67 -8.76 -50.46
CA THR A 6 44.55 -7.81 -50.24
C THR A 6 44.69 -7.13 -48.88
N SER A 7 44.32 -5.84 -48.81
CA SER A 7 44.87 -4.88 -47.85
C SER A 7 44.05 -4.61 -46.57
N VAL A 8 44.70 -3.87 -45.66
CA VAL A 8 44.27 -3.41 -44.33
C VAL A 8 43.36 -2.16 -44.40
N SER A 9 42.59 -1.89 -43.35
CA SER A 9 42.23 -0.52 -42.94
C SER A 9 42.13 -0.40 -41.41
N SER A 10 42.62 0.73 -40.89
CA SER A 10 42.86 1.02 -39.46
C SER A 10 42.57 2.50 -39.14
N LEU A 11 42.79 2.91 -37.88
CA LEU A 11 42.64 4.26 -37.29
C LEU A 11 41.19 4.65 -36.88
N ASN A 12 40.95 5.42 -35.80
CA ASN A 12 41.88 6.03 -34.85
C ASN A 12 41.29 6.15 -33.42
N ILE A 13 42.16 6.20 -32.40
CA ILE A 13 41.86 6.60 -31.01
C ILE A 13 42.87 7.68 -30.63
N HIS A 14 42.49 8.73 -29.89
CA HIS A 14 43.38 9.41 -28.94
C HIS A 14 42.61 10.26 -27.91
N SER A 15 43.24 10.50 -26.77
CA SER A 15 42.76 11.33 -25.64
C SER A 15 43.80 12.38 -25.26
N SER A 16 43.41 13.46 -24.57
CA SER A 16 44.20 14.20 -23.56
C SER A 16 43.52 15.53 -23.15
N THR A 17 43.98 16.11 -22.02
CA THR A 17 43.49 17.35 -21.39
C THR A 17 44.68 18.35 -21.19
N PRO A 18 44.72 19.33 -20.26
CA PRO A 18 44.52 20.76 -20.58
C PRO A 18 45.67 21.72 -20.13
N ARG A 19 45.69 23.00 -20.61
CA ARG A 19 45.99 24.27 -19.85
C ARG A 19 46.34 25.51 -20.71
N GLU A 20 46.25 26.67 -20.03
CA GLU A 20 46.51 28.12 -20.25
C GLU A 20 47.72 28.55 -21.15
N PHE A 21 47.99 29.81 -21.56
CA PHE A 21 47.82 31.16 -20.96
C PHE A 21 47.87 32.36 -21.98
N ASN A 22 47.13 33.45 -21.70
CA ASN A 22 47.40 34.91 -21.96
C ASN A 22 47.64 35.44 -23.43
N LEU A 23 47.57 36.74 -23.81
CA LEU A 23 47.82 38.02 -23.09
C LEU A 23 47.39 39.34 -23.87
N PHE A 24 46.91 40.40 -23.14
CA PHE A 24 46.76 41.87 -23.46
C PHE A 24 45.86 42.38 -24.62
N LYS A 25 45.18 43.56 -24.55
CA LYS A 25 45.62 44.92 -24.09
C LYS A 25 44.45 45.85 -23.55
N PRO A 26 44.70 46.93 -22.76
CA PRO A 26 43.73 47.70 -21.92
C PRO A 26 43.44 49.15 -22.49
N PRO A 27 42.95 50.22 -21.77
CA PRO A 27 42.72 50.45 -20.32
C PRO A 27 41.46 51.24 -19.84
N ASN A 28 41.36 51.34 -18.50
CA ASN A 28 40.40 52.11 -17.68
C ASN A 28 41.11 53.33 -17.02
N PRO A 29 40.39 54.39 -16.60
CA PRO A 29 40.69 54.95 -15.28
C PRO A 29 39.48 55.44 -14.43
N ASN A 30 39.44 54.92 -13.18
CA ASN A 30 39.21 55.61 -11.89
C ASN A 30 37.92 56.41 -11.58
N HIS A 31 37.21 56.01 -10.50
CA HIS A 31 37.02 56.72 -9.21
C HIS A 31 35.74 56.24 -8.47
N VAL A 32 35.84 55.61 -7.29
CA VAL A 32 35.67 56.15 -5.90
C VAL A 32 34.20 56.26 -5.40
N LEU A 33 33.94 55.69 -4.22
CA LEU A 33 32.71 55.72 -3.37
C LEU A 33 32.77 56.88 -2.34
N PRO A 34 31.71 57.20 -1.54
CA PRO A 34 30.24 57.01 -1.63
C PRO A 34 29.53 58.42 -1.58
N PRO A 35 28.64 58.87 -0.64
CA PRO A 35 27.51 58.30 0.13
C PRO A 35 26.18 59.15 0.15
N HIS A 36 25.19 58.69 0.96
CA HIS A 36 24.07 59.43 1.63
C HIS A 36 22.89 60.11 0.87
N SER A 37 21.69 59.48 1.02
CA SER A 37 20.33 60.06 1.28
C SER A 37 19.73 61.12 0.29
N HIS A 38 18.42 61.43 0.25
CA HIS A 38 17.27 61.30 1.17
C HIS A 38 15.93 61.25 0.39
N LEU A 39 14.86 60.65 0.96
CA LEU A 39 13.40 60.91 0.73
C LEU A 39 12.89 60.84 -0.75
N TYR A 40 11.69 60.37 -1.12
CA TYR A 40 10.41 59.99 -0.50
C TYR A 40 9.77 58.97 -1.49
N ASN A 41 8.80 58.09 -1.21
CA ASN A 41 7.84 57.92 -0.11
C ASN A 41 7.58 56.41 0.12
N ASN A 42 6.60 56.05 0.95
CA ASN A 42 6.11 54.69 1.20
C ASN A 42 4.56 54.66 1.14
N LYS A 43 3.96 53.51 0.78
CA LYS A 43 3.17 52.73 1.76
C LYS A 43 2.60 51.42 1.22
N SER A 44 2.88 50.36 1.97
CA SER A 44 2.08 49.15 2.10
C SER A 44 0.77 49.43 2.85
N ASN A 45 -0.28 48.64 2.55
CA ASN A 45 -1.53 48.66 3.31
C ASN A 45 -1.70 47.34 4.09
N THR A 46 -1.45 47.42 5.39
CA THR A 46 -1.93 46.45 6.39
C THR A 46 -3.14 47.02 7.13
N PHE A 47 -4.15 46.17 7.33
CA PHE A 47 -5.12 46.09 8.44
C PHE A 47 -5.53 47.31 9.30
N PHE A 48 -6.82 47.27 9.66
CA PHE A 48 -7.53 47.89 10.80
C PHE A 48 -8.19 49.28 10.69
N ASN A 49 -9.48 49.25 11.07
CA ASN A 49 -10.30 50.25 11.77
C ASN A 49 -10.76 51.56 11.10
N ARG A 50 -12.09 51.72 11.08
CA ARG A 50 -12.78 53.02 11.19
C ARG A 50 -13.94 52.89 12.21
N PRO A 51 -14.06 53.80 13.21
CA PRO A 51 -15.12 53.77 14.22
C PRO A 51 -16.22 54.82 13.98
N THR A 52 -17.44 54.52 14.46
CA THR A 52 -18.56 55.40 14.91
C THR A 52 -19.73 54.45 15.25
N SER A 53 -20.54 54.61 16.31
CA SER A 53 -20.68 55.68 17.32
C SER A 53 -21.25 55.12 18.65
N PHE A 54 -21.16 55.93 19.72
CA PHE A 54 -21.71 55.64 21.06
C PHE A 54 -23.23 55.38 21.07
N PHE A 55 -23.71 54.50 21.96
CA PHE A 55 -24.82 54.72 22.92
C PHE A 55 -24.80 53.61 24.03
N PRO A 56 -25.35 53.84 25.24
CA PRO A 56 -24.95 53.08 26.44
C PRO A 56 -25.92 51.97 26.94
N ASN A 57 -25.35 51.06 27.74
CA ASN A 57 -25.94 50.27 28.84
C ASN A 57 -27.31 49.59 28.67
N LYS A 58 -27.27 48.25 28.49
CA LYS A 58 -27.84 47.27 29.44
C LYS A 58 -27.45 45.84 29.04
N ALA A 59 -27.04 45.02 30.01
CA ALA A 59 -27.04 43.56 29.86
C ALA A 59 -28.51 43.05 29.82
N PRO A 60 -28.78 41.93 29.15
CA PRO A 60 -28.77 40.69 29.93
C PRO A 60 -28.06 39.51 29.26
N VAL A 61 -27.77 38.51 30.08
CA VAL A 61 -27.31 37.18 29.67
C VAL A 61 -28.36 36.53 28.75
N PHE A 62 -27.91 35.93 27.64
CA PHE A 62 -28.74 35.01 26.87
C PHE A 62 -28.00 33.69 26.65
N THR A 63 -28.42 32.67 27.40
CA THR A 63 -28.01 31.28 27.20
C THR A 63 -28.77 30.68 26.01
N SER A 64 -28.08 30.05 25.06
CA SER A 64 -28.72 29.26 24.00
C SER A 64 -28.18 27.82 23.99
N PRO A 65 -28.93 26.83 24.51
CA PRO A 65 -28.61 25.43 24.34
C PRO A 65 -29.13 24.96 22.98
N PHE A 66 -28.29 24.97 21.94
CA PHE A 66 -28.64 24.39 20.64
C PHE A 66 -28.56 22.85 20.66
N ASN A 67 -29.53 22.25 21.34
CA ASN A 67 -29.78 20.81 21.30
C ASN A 67 -30.54 20.46 20.00
N TYR A 68 -29.81 20.00 18.99
CA TYR A 68 -30.41 19.40 17.80
C TYR A 68 -30.81 17.95 18.07
N THR A 69 -31.98 17.76 18.70
CA THR A 69 -32.63 16.45 18.74
C THR A 69 -33.27 16.16 17.38
N THR A 70 -32.63 15.32 16.57
CA THR A 70 -33.27 14.69 15.41
C THR A 70 -33.70 13.26 15.75
N PRO A 71 -34.91 12.83 15.39
CA PRO A 71 -35.37 11.46 15.64
C PRO A 71 -34.66 10.48 14.69
N ILE A 72 -34.38 9.28 15.22
CA ILE A 72 -33.63 8.22 14.55
C ILE A 72 -34.41 7.68 13.33
N SER A 73 -33.81 7.77 12.15
CA SER A 73 -34.10 6.86 11.02
C SER A 73 -32.86 6.01 10.77
N SER A 74 -33.01 4.68 10.79
CA SER A 74 -31.91 3.73 10.75
C SER A 74 -31.36 3.52 9.32
N LEU A 75 -30.86 4.59 8.72
CA LEU A 75 -29.92 4.46 7.61
C LEU A 75 -28.54 4.16 8.22
N LYS A 76 -28.00 3.00 7.87
CA LYS A 76 -26.65 2.56 8.21
C LYS A 76 -25.64 3.41 7.43
N ALA A 77 -25.55 4.69 7.80
CA ALA A 77 -24.55 5.62 7.31
C ALA A 77 -23.19 4.95 7.48
N ALA A 78 -22.45 4.81 6.38
CA ALA A 78 -21.15 4.17 6.42
C ALA A 78 -20.25 4.97 7.35
N LEU A 79 -20.03 4.44 8.55
CA LEU A 79 -18.99 4.95 9.44
C LEU A 79 -17.70 5.01 8.60
N PRO A 80 -16.91 6.09 8.68
CA PRO A 80 -15.60 6.08 8.08
C PRO A 80 -14.89 4.84 8.63
N ILE A 81 -14.42 3.95 7.75
CA ILE A 81 -13.72 2.73 8.17
C ILE A 81 -12.42 3.21 8.80
N VAL A 82 -12.44 3.42 10.13
CA VAL A 82 -11.31 3.92 10.91
C VAL A 82 -10.27 2.81 10.94
N ASN A 83 -9.46 2.83 9.90
CA ASN A 83 -8.63 1.71 9.56
C ASN A 83 -7.36 1.73 10.43
N ARG A 84 -7.44 1.04 11.58
CA ARG A 84 -6.41 1.07 12.63
C ARG A 84 -5.04 0.51 12.22
N LYS A 85 -4.97 -0.42 11.25
CA LYS A 85 -3.73 -1.06 10.79
C LYS A 85 -3.39 -0.59 9.37
N ALA A 86 -2.20 0.00 9.17
CA ALA A 86 -1.82 0.63 7.90
C ALA A 86 -2.01 -0.27 6.65
N SER A 87 -1.78 -1.59 6.77
CA SER A 87 -2.01 -2.57 5.70
C SER A 87 -3.45 -2.53 5.18
N SER A 88 -4.43 -2.57 6.08
CA SER A 88 -5.85 -2.59 5.76
C SER A 88 -6.32 -1.27 5.10
N GLY A 89 -5.56 -0.19 5.26
CA GLY A 89 -5.85 1.12 4.67
C GLY A 89 -5.35 1.20 3.23
N TYR A 90 -4.20 0.59 2.94
CA TYR A 90 -3.76 0.36 1.57
C TYR A 90 -4.65 -0.66 0.85
N ALA A 91 -5.15 -1.67 1.55
CA ALA A 91 -6.11 -2.64 1.01
C ALA A 91 -7.45 -2.01 0.65
N ALA A 92 -8.04 -1.21 1.56
CA ALA A 92 -9.25 -0.44 1.30
C ALA A 92 -9.05 0.51 0.11
N ALA A 93 -7.98 1.32 0.09
CA ALA A 93 -7.70 2.23 -1.02
C ALA A 93 -7.49 1.52 -2.37
N LEU A 94 -6.83 0.36 -2.39
CA LEU A 94 -6.68 -0.46 -3.61
C LEU A 94 -8.04 -0.93 -4.12
N LEU A 95 -8.90 -1.39 -3.21
CA LEU A 95 -10.22 -1.92 -3.52
C LEU A 95 -11.20 -0.81 -3.96
N ASP A 96 -11.14 0.37 -3.33
CA ASP A 96 -11.95 1.54 -3.71
C ASP A 96 -11.59 2.02 -5.13
N ILE A 97 -10.29 2.15 -5.44
CA ILE A 97 -9.83 2.50 -6.79
C ILE A 97 -10.26 1.42 -7.81
N ALA A 98 -10.07 0.15 -7.49
CA ALA A 98 -10.46 -0.95 -8.38
C ALA A 98 -11.98 -1.03 -8.62
N ARG A 99 -12.80 -0.54 -7.67
CA ARG A 99 -14.24 -0.37 -7.81
C ARG A 99 -14.61 0.78 -8.73
N CYS A 100 -14.03 1.97 -8.50
CA CYS A 100 -14.26 3.14 -9.34
C CYS A 100 -13.94 2.85 -10.82
N ASP A 101 -12.86 2.12 -11.08
CA ASP A 101 -12.41 1.79 -12.43
C ASP A 101 -13.05 0.49 -12.98
N ASN A 102 -14.01 -0.13 -12.26
CA ASN A 102 -14.64 -1.43 -12.60
C ASN A 102 -13.65 -2.58 -12.90
N THR A 103 -12.45 -2.55 -12.30
CA THR A 103 -11.41 -3.59 -12.46
C THR A 103 -11.31 -4.55 -11.27
N LEU A 104 -12.25 -4.47 -10.31
CA LEU A 104 -12.21 -5.20 -9.04
C LEU A 104 -11.93 -6.71 -9.20
N ASP A 105 -12.67 -7.42 -10.06
CA ASP A 105 -12.49 -8.85 -10.30
C ASP A 105 -11.12 -9.22 -10.87
N ILE A 106 -10.51 -8.30 -11.64
CA ILE A 106 -9.18 -8.48 -12.24
C ILE A 106 -8.13 -8.30 -11.14
N VAL A 107 -8.27 -7.24 -10.34
CA VAL A 107 -7.39 -6.97 -9.18
C VAL A 107 -7.47 -8.11 -8.17
N ASP A 108 -8.66 -8.65 -7.88
CA ASP A 108 -8.88 -9.78 -6.97
C ASP A 108 -8.23 -11.10 -7.48
N LYS A 109 -8.35 -11.41 -8.77
CA LYS A 109 -7.60 -12.52 -9.39
C LYS A 109 -6.09 -12.34 -9.27
N ASP A 110 -5.61 -11.11 -9.44
CA ASP A 110 -4.20 -10.77 -9.36
C ASP A 110 -3.64 -10.79 -7.93
N VAL A 111 -4.41 -10.30 -6.95
CA VAL A 111 -4.10 -10.42 -5.51
C VAL A 111 -4.00 -11.89 -5.10
N ARG A 112 -4.94 -12.75 -5.53
CA ARG A 112 -4.84 -14.20 -5.32
C ARG A 112 -3.65 -14.85 -6.02
N ARG A 113 -3.26 -14.37 -7.21
CA ARG A 113 -2.06 -14.86 -7.91
C ARG A 113 -0.79 -14.47 -7.17
N LEU A 114 -0.68 -13.22 -6.73
CA LEU A 114 0.48 -12.73 -5.97
C LEU A 114 0.59 -13.38 -4.59
N SER A 115 -0.52 -13.53 -3.86
CA SER A 115 -0.57 -14.24 -2.59
C SER A 115 -0.01 -15.67 -2.74
N ARG A 116 -0.46 -16.44 -3.74
CA ARG A 116 0.09 -17.79 -4.02
C ARG A 116 1.59 -17.78 -4.33
N LEU A 117 2.10 -16.77 -5.05
CA LEU A 117 3.54 -16.64 -5.30
C LEU A 117 4.32 -16.34 -4.01
N LEU A 118 3.78 -15.53 -3.11
CA LEU A 118 4.40 -15.22 -1.81
C LEU A 118 4.33 -16.40 -0.81
N HIS A 119 3.37 -17.31 -0.99
CA HIS A 119 3.26 -18.56 -0.21
C HIS A 119 4.21 -19.69 -0.65
N ASN A 120 4.88 -19.56 -1.80
CA ASN A 120 5.96 -20.49 -2.17
C ASN A 120 7.04 -20.53 -1.07
N ALA A 121 7.53 -21.73 -0.73
CA ALA A 121 8.39 -21.94 0.44
C ALA A 121 9.64 -21.04 0.46
N ASP A 122 10.33 -20.91 -0.67
CA ASP A 122 11.58 -20.14 -0.78
C ASP A 122 11.32 -18.64 -0.61
N ILE A 123 10.27 -18.13 -1.28
CA ILE A 123 9.86 -16.73 -1.21
C ILE A 123 9.34 -16.40 0.19
N ARG A 124 8.54 -17.28 0.79
CA ARG A 124 7.99 -17.13 2.14
C ARG A 124 9.10 -17.09 3.19
N ALA A 125 10.10 -17.97 3.09
CA ALA A 125 11.26 -17.97 3.97
C ALA A 125 12.03 -16.64 3.91
N ILE A 126 12.16 -16.06 2.71
CA ILE A 126 12.80 -14.75 2.51
C ILE A 126 11.97 -13.60 3.12
N MET A 127 10.65 -13.61 2.94
CA MET A 127 9.78 -12.52 3.42
C MET A 127 9.62 -12.51 4.93
N VAL A 128 9.41 -13.68 5.55
CA VAL A 128 9.11 -13.81 6.99
C VAL A 128 10.37 -13.62 7.86
N ASN A 129 11.56 -13.97 7.37
CA ASN A 129 12.78 -13.88 8.17
C ASN A 129 13.19 -12.41 8.44
N PRO A 130 13.27 -11.96 9.70
CA PRO A 130 13.63 -10.57 10.03
C PRO A 130 15.13 -10.27 9.86
N LEU A 131 16.00 -11.30 9.81
CA LEU A 131 17.44 -11.14 9.63
C LEU A 131 17.83 -10.82 8.18
N ILE A 132 16.91 -11.03 7.22
CA ILE A 132 17.18 -10.74 5.81
C ILE A 132 16.96 -9.26 5.54
N ASN A 133 18.03 -8.61 5.07
CA ASN A 133 18.03 -7.21 4.64
C ASN A 133 16.79 -6.83 3.81
N ALA A 134 16.11 -5.76 4.20
CA ALA A 134 14.93 -5.23 3.48
C ALA A 134 15.22 -4.96 1.99
N ASN A 135 16.47 -4.65 1.62
CA ASN A 135 16.93 -4.52 0.24
C ASN A 135 16.72 -5.80 -0.60
N VAL A 136 16.92 -6.97 -0.01
CA VAL A 136 16.72 -8.27 -0.67
C VAL A 136 15.22 -8.55 -0.84
N LYS A 137 14.43 -8.40 0.25
CA LYS A 137 12.96 -8.51 0.20
C LYS A 137 12.35 -7.59 -0.87
N ARG A 138 12.82 -6.34 -0.96
CA ARG A 138 12.41 -5.37 -2.00
C ARG A 138 12.74 -5.82 -3.42
N ARG A 139 13.91 -6.43 -3.66
CA ARG A 139 14.26 -7.00 -4.98
C ARG A 139 13.31 -8.13 -5.37
N VAL A 140 13.03 -9.06 -4.45
CA VAL A 140 12.10 -10.18 -4.70
C VAL A 140 10.70 -9.68 -5.05
N VAL A 141 10.12 -8.76 -4.27
CA VAL A 141 8.79 -8.18 -4.61
C VAL A 141 8.83 -7.42 -5.94
N LYS A 142 9.90 -6.68 -6.24
CA LYS A 142 10.06 -5.98 -7.52
C LYS A 142 10.06 -6.96 -8.71
N GLU A 143 10.85 -8.03 -8.63
CA GLU A 143 10.90 -9.05 -9.69
C GLU A 143 9.56 -9.77 -9.87
N LEU A 144 8.86 -10.10 -8.77
CA LEU A 144 7.50 -10.67 -8.85
C LEU A 144 6.55 -9.72 -9.57
N VAL A 145 6.58 -8.42 -9.26
CA VAL A 145 5.74 -7.39 -9.91
C VAL A 145 6.06 -7.24 -11.39
N GLU A 146 7.34 -7.25 -11.78
CA GLU A 146 7.78 -7.09 -13.16
C GLU A 146 7.46 -8.33 -14.02
N ARG A 147 7.70 -9.53 -13.50
CA ARG A 147 7.41 -10.80 -14.20
C ARG A 147 5.90 -11.14 -14.22
N GLY A 148 5.18 -10.79 -13.16
CA GLY A 148 3.80 -11.22 -12.93
C GLY A 148 2.77 -10.64 -13.89
N LYS A 149 3.02 -9.47 -14.51
CA LYS A 149 2.05 -8.75 -15.35
C LYS A 149 0.71 -8.57 -14.62
N PHE A 150 0.74 -7.83 -13.50
CA PHE A 150 -0.44 -7.51 -12.69
C PHE A 150 -1.14 -6.22 -13.15
N GLN A 151 -2.41 -6.08 -12.76
CA GLN A 151 -3.24 -4.89 -12.96
C GLN A 151 -2.59 -3.63 -12.36
N ARG A 152 -2.77 -2.49 -13.05
CA ARG A 152 -2.07 -1.21 -12.79
C ARG A 152 -2.15 -0.72 -11.34
N HIS A 153 -3.32 -0.76 -10.69
CA HIS A 153 -3.50 -0.27 -9.32
C HIS A 153 -2.72 -1.12 -8.32
N LEU A 154 -2.76 -2.46 -8.48
CA LEU A 154 -1.97 -3.37 -7.64
C LEU A 154 -0.47 -3.09 -7.81
N VAL A 155 0.01 -2.93 -9.06
CA VAL A 155 1.41 -2.57 -9.36
C VAL A 155 1.80 -1.23 -8.70
N VAL A 156 0.94 -0.23 -8.72
CA VAL A 156 1.19 1.09 -8.10
C VAL A 156 1.29 0.97 -6.58
N VAL A 157 0.37 0.24 -5.93
CA VAL A 157 0.41 0.03 -4.46
C VAL A 157 1.67 -0.73 -4.05
N LEU A 158 2.04 -1.80 -4.77
CA LEU A 158 3.25 -2.57 -4.48
C LEU A 158 4.53 -1.75 -4.69
N LYS A 159 4.63 -0.98 -5.78
CA LYS A 159 5.76 -0.05 -6.01
C LYS A 159 5.85 1.01 -4.92
N MET A 160 4.72 1.55 -4.44
CA MET A 160 4.70 2.49 -3.31
C MET A 160 5.19 1.84 -2.01
N LEU A 161 4.74 0.62 -1.68
CA LEU A 161 5.17 -0.10 -0.47
C LEU A 161 6.68 -0.39 -0.50
N VAL A 162 7.20 -0.85 -1.65
CA VAL A 162 8.64 -1.06 -1.89
C VAL A 162 9.43 0.25 -1.80
N GLY A 163 8.90 1.35 -2.36
CA GLY A 163 9.52 2.67 -2.28
C GLY A 163 9.59 3.24 -0.86
N LYS A 164 8.56 3.00 -0.04
CA LYS A 164 8.48 3.42 1.38
C LYS A 164 9.17 2.46 2.35
N ASN A 165 9.92 1.48 1.86
CA ASN A 165 10.56 0.41 2.64
C ASN A 165 9.59 -0.42 3.51
N LYS A 166 8.30 -0.46 3.15
CA LYS A 166 7.24 -1.24 3.85
C LYS A 166 6.95 -2.56 3.14
N VAL A 167 8.00 -3.26 2.69
CA VAL A 167 7.86 -4.49 1.90
C VAL A 167 7.27 -5.65 2.71
N GLU A 168 7.51 -5.68 4.02
CA GLU A 168 6.99 -6.70 4.93
C GLU A 168 5.46 -6.61 5.10
N MET A 169 4.89 -5.42 4.89
CA MET A 169 3.45 -5.17 4.89
C MET A 169 2.73 -5.71 3.66
N VAL A 170 3.45 -6.15 2.60
CA VAL A 170 2.85 -6.60 1.35
C VAL A 170 1.92 -7.79 1.56
N THR A 171 2.34 -8.80 2.32
CA THR A 171 1.49 -9.97 2.61
C THR A 171 0.22 -9.57 3.34
N GLU A 172 0.36 -8.72 4.37
CA GLU A 172 -0.77 -8.21 5.17
C GLU A 172 -1.79 -7.43 4.31
N VAL A 173 -1.33 -6.62 3.35
CA VAL A 173 -2.20 -5.86 2.44
C VAL A 173 -3.01 -6.78 1.53
N LEU A 174 -2.43 -7.90 1.09
CA LEU A 174 -3.12 -8.88 0.23
C LEU A 174 -4.15 -9.69 1.01
N GLU A 175 -3.85 -10.06 2.26
CA GLU A 175 -4.78 -10.70 3.19
C GLU A 175 -5.94 -9.75 3.56
N ASP A 176 -5.62 -8.51 3.94
CA ASP A 176 -6.62 -7.48 4.24
C ASP A 176 -7.51 -7.19 3.04
N PHE A 177 -6.96 -7.15 1.81
CA PHE A 177 -7.75 -6.97 0.59
C PHE A 177 -8.74 -8.12 0.40
N GLN A 178 -8.30 -9.38 0.55
CA GLN A 178 -9.18 -10.54 0.40
C GLN A 178 -10.29 -10.54 1.45
N ARG A 179 -10.00 -10.19 2.71
CA ARG A 179 -11.01 -10.04 3.76
C ARG A 179 -12.05 -8.98 3.39
N ILE A 180 -11.61 -7.77 3.05
CA ILE A 180 -12.51 -6.65 2.70
C ILE A 180 -13.34 -7.01 1.46
N TYR A 181 -12.74 -7.63 0.44
CA TYR A 181 -13.44 -8.10 -0.74
C TYR A 181 -14.52 -9.15 -0.43
N ASP A 182 -14.24 -10.11 0.44
CA ASP A 182 -15.23 -11.12 0.83
C ASP A 182 -16.37 -10.54 1.68
N GLU A 183 -16.06 -9.66 2.65
CA GLU A 183 -17.05 -8.90 3.42
C GLU A 183 -18.03 -8.14 2.50
N LEU A 184 -17.49 -7.46 1.49
CA LEU A 184 -18.25 -6.65 0.54
C LEU A 184 -19.09 -7.45 -0.44
N ASN A 185 -18.68 -8.68 -0.77
CA ASN A 185 -19.46 -9.62 -1.59
C ASN A 185 -20.44 -10.46 -0.75
N GLY A 186 -20.64 -10.15 0.54
CA GLY A 186 -21.48 -10.94 1.44
C GLY A 186 -21.01 -12.40 1.57
N THR A 187 -19.72 -12.64 1.34
CA THR A 187 -19.10 -13.96 1.37
C THR A 187 -18.63 -14.27 2.78
N ARG A 188 -19.21 -15.29 3.40
CA ARG A 188 -18.83 -15.74 4.74
C ARG A 188 -17.84 -16.89 4.65
N VAL A 189 -16.63 -16.67 5.15
CA VAL A 189 -15.61 -17.72 5.28
C VAL A 189 -15.91 -18.57 6.52
N VAL A 190 -15.82 -19.89 6.39
CA VAL A 190 -16.07 -20.87 7.45
C VAL A 190 -14.90 -21.84 7.48
N LEU A 191 -14.30 -22.02 8.65
CA LEU A 191 -13.28 -23.04 8.88
C LEU A 191 -13.96 -24.34 9.33
N VAL A 192 -13.56 -25.46 8.74
CA VAL A 192 -14.06 -26.80 9.03
C VAL A 192 -12.88 -27.64 9.51
N SER A 193 -12.81 -27.90 10.81
CA SER A 193 -11.78 -28.80 11.36
C SER A 193 -12.19 -30.25 11.18
N SER A 194 -11.29 -31.08 10.66
CA SER A 194 -11.49 -32.52 10.45
C SER A 194 -10.20 -33.28 10.76
N ALA A 195 -10.33 -34.50 11.30
CA ALA A 195 -9.18 -35.38 11.57
C ALA A 195 -8.64 -36.08 10.30
N LYS A 196 -9.36 -35.98 9.17
CA LYS A 196 -8.99 -36.54 7.87
C LYS A 196 -9.48 -35.62 6.76
N ASN A 197 -8.62 -35.41 5.75
CA ASN A 197 -8.91 -34.63 4.55
C ASN A 197 -10.32 -34.90 4.03
N MET A 198 -11.12 -33.84 3.93
CA MET A 198 -12.49 -33.91 3.47
C MET A 198 -12.57 -33.79 1.95
N GLU A 199 -13.50 -34.54 1.38
CA GLU A 199 -13.88 -34.45 -0.02
C GLU A 199 -14.64 -33.15 -0.30
N GLU A 200 -14.41 -32.53 -1.45
CA GLU A 200 -14.94 -31.20 -1.81
C GLU A 200 -16.48 -31.17 -1.77
N ASP A 201 -17.14 -32.27 -2.16
CA ASP A 201 -18.60 -32.44 -2.05
C ASP A 201 -19.12 -32.30 -0.61
N LYS A 202 -18.36 -32.77 0.38
CA LYS A 202 -18.74 -32.68 1.80
C LYS A 202 -18.55 -31.26 2.33
N LEU A 203 -17.46 -30.60 1.93
CA LEU A 203 -17.23 -29.18 2.22
C LEU A 203 -18.33 -28.30 1.59
N PHE A 204 -18.74 -28.61 0.35
CA PHE A 204 -19.84 -27.93 -0.32
C PHE A 204 -21.19 -28.17 0.39
N GLY A 205 -21.47 -29.40 0.83
CA GLY A 205 -22.63 -29.72 1.65
C GLY A 205 -22.70 -28.92 2.95
N ILE A 206 -21.56 -28.78 3.65
CA ILE A 206 -21.43 -27.93 4.85
C ILE A 206 -21.65 -26.47 4.48
N ALA A 207 -21.00 -25.95 3.43
CA ALA A 207 -21.14 -24.57 2.99
C ALA A 207 -22.61 -24.22 2.68
N LYS A 208 -23.34 -25.09 1.96
CA LYS A 208 -24.77 -24.95 1.67
C LYS A 208 -25.64 -24.98 2.93
N LYS A 209 -25.33 -25.86 3.90
CA LYS A 209 -26.03 -25.91 5.20
C LYS A 209 -25.82 -24.61 6.00
N VAL A 210 -24.58 -24.12 6.07
CA VAL A 210 -24.24 -22.87 6.77
C VAL A 210 -24.82 -21.65 6.05
N GLN A 211 -24.84 -21.60 4.72
CA GLN A 211 -25.47 -20.54 3.94
C GLN A 211 -26.96 -20.40 4.32
N ARG A 212 -27.70 -21.52 4.30
CA ARG A 212 -29.12 -21.59 4.69
C ARG A 212 -29.38 -21.19 6.15
N MET A 213 -28.41 -21.40 7.05
CA MET A 213 -28.55 -21.07 8.48
C MET A 213 -28.08 -19.66 8.85
N SER A 214 -27.10 -19.10 8.13
CA SER A 214 -26.48 -17.80 8.42
C SER A 214 -27.04 -16.64 7.60
N GLY A 215 -27.83 -16.92 6.56
CA GLY A 215 -28.35 -15.90 5.64
C GLY A 215 -27.29 -15.24 4.75
N ALA A 216 -26.06 -15.77 4.71
CA ALA A 216 -24.98 -15.21 3.89
C ALA A 216 -25.28 -15.40 2.38
N MET A 217 -24.90 -14.41 1.57
CA MET A 217 -25.09 -14.46 0.11
C MET A 217 -24.23 -15.58 -0.51
N LYS A 218 -23.01 -15.76 0.00
CA LYS A 218 -22.09 -16.83 -0.41
C LYS A 218 -21.35 -17.36 0.80
N VAL A 219 -20.96 -18.65 0.78
CA VAL A 219 -20.14 -19.26 1.82
C VAL A 219 -18.93 -19.93 1.17
N LYS A 220 -17.74 -19.72 1.75
CA LYS A 220 -16.51 -20.47 1.43
C LYS A 220 -16.18 -21.35 2.64
N ALA A 221 -16.18 -22.66 2.47
CA ALA A 221 -15.68 -23.59 3.47
C ALA A 221 -14.19 -23.90 3.17
N HIS A 222 -13.33 -23.76 4.17
CA HIS A 222 -11.94 -24.16 4.12
C HIS A 222 -11.70 -25.22 5.18
N GLU A 223 -11.01 -26.32 4.84
CA GLU A 223 -10.56 -27.29 5.83
C GLU A 223 -9.42 -26.67 6.66
N ASP A 224 -9.54 -26.78 7.98
CA ASP A 224 -8.52 -26.29 8.92
C ASP A 224 -7.50 -27.40 9.19
N GLU A 225 -6.29 -27.24 8.64
CA GLU A 225 -5.19 -28.19 8.80
C GLU A 225 -4.53 -28.12 10.20
N GLY A 226 -4.92 -27.15 11.03
CA GLY A 226 -4.27 -26.75 12.28
C GLY A 226 -4.36 -27.70 13.47
N ASN A 227 -4.33 -29.03 13.30
CA ASN A 227 -4.02 -29.96 14.40
C ASN A 227 -3.57 -31.39 14.00
N ARG A 228 -2.97 -31.61 12.82
CA ARG A 228 -2.65 -33.00 12.37
C ARG A 228 -1.64 -33.76 13.24
N GLU A 229 -0.94 -33.10 14.16
CA GLU A 229 0.13 -33.70 14.98
C GLU A 229 -0.33 -34.17 16.38
N ASN A 230 -1.53 -33.80 16.84
CA ASN A 230 -2.09 -34.24 18.14
C ASN A 230 -3.21 -35.29 18.01
N VAL A 231 -3.26 -36.03 16.91
CA VAL A 231 -4.04 -37.28 16.87
C VAL A 231 -3.28 -38.31 17.70
N PHE A 232 -3.59 -38.37 19.00
CA PHE A 232 -3.05 -39.38 19.91
C PHE A 232 -3.17 -40.76 19.25
N PRO A 233 -2.07 -41.53 19.10
CA PRO A 233 -2.19 -42.92 18.71
C PRO A 233 -3.07 -43.60 19.76
N ALA A 234 -4.09 -44.34 19.32
CA ALA A 234 -5.03 -45.00 20.20
C ALA A 234 -4.26 -45.87 21.20
N ARG A 235 -4.21 -45.45 22.47
CA ARG A 235 -3.48 -46.18 23.50
C ARG A 235 -4.12 -47.56 23.63
N PRO A 236 -3.38 -48.66 23.44
CA PRO A 236 -3.95 -49.99 23.65
C PRO A 236 -4.37 -50.13 25.11
N LEU A 237 -5.63 -50.54 25.33
CA LEU A 237 -6.14 -50.91 26.66
C LEU A 237 -5.38 -52.14 27.17
N ASN A 238 -4.31 -51.93 27.94
CA ASN A 238 -3.53 -52.98 28.62
C ASN A 238 -2.73 -52.40 29.81
N TRP A 239 -3.39 -51.72 30.74
CA TRP A 239 -2.77 -51.15 31.96
C TRP A 239 -3.55 -51.47 33.25
N LEU A 240 -4.13 -52.67 33.35
CA LEU A 240 -4.63 -53.25 34.60
C LEU A 240 -4.22 -54.72 34.72
N ARG A 241 -2.93 -54.94 34.98
CA ARG A 241 -2.42 -56.16 35.62
C ARG A 241 -1.09 -55.90 36.32
N ASN A 242 -1.16 -55.29 37.49
CA ASN A 242 -0.45 -55.76 38.69
C ASN A 242 -1.14 -55.16 39.93
#